data_AF-A0A382DG60-F1
#
_entry.id   AF-A0A382DG60-F1
#
_cell.length_a   1.000
_cell.length_b   1.000
_cell.length_c   1.000
_cell.angle_alpha   90.00
_cell.angle_beta   90.00
_cell.angle_gamma   90.00
#
_symmetry.space_group_name_H-M   'P 1'
#
loop_
_entity.id
_entity.type
_entity.pdbx_description
1 polymer ?
#
loop_
_entity_poly.entity_id
_entity_poly.type
_entity_poly.pdbx_seq_one_letter_code
_entity_poly.pdbx_strand_id
1 'polypeptide(L)' 'MNQTQNLINVFWKEVEDTLRCYKSQISDFPGPRSTEAVGTSTKFRGTQAGFGYGEDLHIVCMVS' A
#
# COMPACT_ATOMS: atom_id res chain seq x y z
N MET A 1 -4.84 -22.16 0.64
CA MET A 1 -4.52 -20.89 1.33
C MET A 1 -5.29 -20.86 2.63
N ASN A 2 -4.67 -20.50 3.75
CA ASN A 2 -5.40 -20.35 5.01
C ASN A 2 -6.35 -19.12 4.92
N GLN A 3 -7.42 -19.08 5.72
CA GLN A 3 -8.38 -17.97 5.69
C GLN A 3 -7.70 -16.59 5.90
N THR A 4 -6.64 -16.54 6.70
CA THR A 4 -5.87 -15.33 7.00
C THR A 4 -5.15 -14.76 5.77
N GLN A 5 -4.55 -15.61 4.94
CA GLN A 5 -3.90 -15.23 3.67
C GLN A 5 -4.93 -14.77 2.64
N ASN A 6 -6.16 -15.29 2.71
CA ASN A 6 -7.24 -14.85 1.86
C ASN A 6 -7.66 -13.42 2.18
N LEU A 7 -7.85 -13.09 3.47
CA LEU A 7 -8.21 -11.73 3.91
C LEU A 7 -7.11 -10.70 3.63
N ILE A 8 -5.84 -11.07 3.84
CA ILE A 8 -4.68 -10.23 3.55
C ILE A 8 -4.59 -9.89 2.05
N ASN A 9 -4.92 -10.85 1.19
CA ASN A 9 -4.95 -10.62 -0.27
C ASN A 9 -6.15 -9.79 -0.72
N VAL A 10 -7.28 -9.85 -0.01
CA VAL A 10 -8.47 -9.04 -0.30
C VAL A 10 -8.18 -7.55 -0.11
N PHE A 11 -7.56 -7.17 1.01
CA PHE A 11 -7.28 -5.75 1.29
C PHE A 11 -6.39 -5.10 0.22
N TRP A 12 -5.25 -5.72 -0.12
CA TRP A 12 -4.37 -5.18 -1.15
C TRP A 12 -5.04 -5.13 -2.53
N LYS A 13 -5.88 -6.12 -2.84
CA LYS A 13 -6.59 -6.17 -4.12
C LYS A 13 -7.54 -4.99 -4.30
N GLU A 14 -8.31 -4.63 -3.27
CA GLU A 14 -9.23 -3.47 -3.32
C GLU A 14 -8.47 -2.14 -3.47
N VAL A 15 -7.35 -1.98 -2.75
CA VAL A 15 -6.49 -0.79 -2.86
C VAL A 15 -5.89 -0.68 -4.27
N GLU A 16 -5.35 -1.77 -4.80
CA GLU A 16 -4.75 -1.79 -6.14
C GLU A 16 -5.79 -1.42 -7.23
N ASP A 17 -6.98 -2.01 -7.17
CA ASP A 17 -8.05 -1.73 -8.13
C ASP A 17 -8.50 -0.26 -8.05
N THR A 18 -8.55 0.32 -6.85
CA THR A 18 -8.87 1.74 -6.65
C THR A 18 -7.78 2.66 -7.20
N LEU A 19 -6.50 2.33 -6.99
CA LEU A 19 -5.39 3.10 -7.56
C LEU A 19 -5.45 3.13 -9.09
N ARG A 20 -5.74 2.00 -9.73
CA ARG A 20 -5.85 1.88 -11.19
C ARG A 20 -6.94 2.75 -11.81
N CYS A 21 -7.92 3.23 -11.04
CA CYS A 21 -8.91 4.20 -11.53
C CYS A 21 -8.29 5.56 -11.88
N TYR A 22 -7.18 5.96 -11.24
CA TYR A 22 -6.51 7.25 -11.45
C TYR A 22 -5.48 7.17 -12.58
N LYS A 23 -5.93 6.79 -13.78
CA LYS A 23 -5.07 6.48 -14.95
C LYS A 23 -4.09 7.59 -15.33
N SER A 24 -4.43 8.87 -15.11
CA SER A 24 -3.54 9.99 -15.42
C SER A 24 -2.46 10.23 -14.36
N GLN A 25 -2.58 9.64 -13.17
CA GLN A 25 -1.68 9.84 -12.02
C GLN A 25 -0.84 8.61 -11.68
N ILE A 26 -1.32 7.42 -12.06
CA ILE A 26 -0.58 6.16 -11.93
C ILE A 26 0.32 5.98 -13.15
N SER A 27 1.63 5.98 -12.89
CA SER A 27 2.66 5.67 -13.87
C SER A 27 2.92 4.17 -13.93
N ASP A 28 3.30 3.63 -15.08
CA ASP A 28 3.86 2.28 -15.16
C ASP A 28 5.18 2.17 -14.38
N PHE A 29 5.53 0.96 -13.95
CA PHE A 29 6.84 0.69 -13.35
C PHE A 29 7.96 1.00 -14.37
N PRO A 30 9.08 1.67 -13.97
CA PRO A 30 9.57 1.92 -12.61
C PRO A 30 9.14 3.26 -11.99
N GLY A 31 8.06 3.88 -12.47
CA GLY A 31 7.58 5.14 -11.94
C GLY A 31 7.22 5.06 -10.45
N PRO A 32 7.46 6.12 -9.66
CA PRO A 32 7.33 6.10 -8.20
C PRO A 32 5.90 5.89 -7.70
N ARG A 33 4.89 6.11 -8.54
CA ARG A 33 3.46 5.87 -8.25
C ARG A 33 2.90 4.63 -8.92
N SER A 34 3.76 3.78 -9.50
CA SER A 34 3.32 2.48 -10.02
C SER A 34 2.71 1.63 -8.92
N THR A 35 1.73 0.82 -9.29
CA THR A 35 1.07 -0.13 -8.37
C THR A 35 2.08 -1.04 -7.69
N GLU A 36 3.12 -1.44 -8.40
CA GLU A 36 4.24 -2.25 -7.88
C GLU A 36 5.06 -1.48 -6.83
N ALA A 37 5.38 -0.21 -7.07
CA ALA A 37 6.10 0.63 -6.11
C ALA A 37 5.29 0.83 -4.82
N VAL A 38 3.99 1.14 -4.96
CA VAL A 38 3.08 1.30 -3.81
C VAL A 38 2.91 -0.01 -3.05
N GLY A 39 2.74 -1.14 -3.75
CA GLY A 39 2.62 -2.46 -3.13
C GLY A 39 3.88 -2.89 -2.39
N THR A 40 5.05 -2.57 -2.93
CA THR A 40 6.34 -2.81 -2.27
C THR A 40 6.49 -1.94 -1.03
N SER A 41 6.14 -0.65 -1.11
CA SER A 41 6.17 0.27 0.03
C SER A 41 5.24 -0.18 1.16
N THR A 42 4.01 -0.58 0.82
CA THR A 42 3.00 -1.03 1.79
C THR A 42 3.44 -2.31 2.50
N LYS A 43 4.04 -3.27 1.78
CA LYS A 43 4.64 -4.47 2.38
C LYS A 43 5.80 -4.10 3.29
N PHE A 44 6.70 -3.23 2.83
CA PHE A 44 7.85 -2.79 3.61
C PHE A 44 7.43 -2.14 4.94
N ARG A 45 6.42 -1.28 4.94
CA ARG A 45 5.88 -0.67 6.17
C ARG A 45 5.15 -1.68 7.04
N GLY A 46 4.32 -2.54 6.46
CA GLY A 46 3.64 -3.61 7.19
C GLY A 46 4.61 -4.51 7.95
N THR A 47 5.68 -4.96 7.29
CA THR A 47 6.67 -5.86 7.90
C THR A 47 7.36 -5.25 9.13
N GLN A 48 7.58 -3.94 9.14
CA GLN A 48 8.17 -3.25 10.30
C GLN A 48 7.25 -3.23 11.51
N ALA A 49 5.93 -3.31 11.30
CA ALA A 49 4.92 -3.35 12.36
C ALA A 49 4.41 -4.77 12.67
N GLY A 50 4.92 -5.81 12.00
CA GLY A 50 4.47 -7.20 12.18
C GLY A 50 3.22 -7.59 11.38
N PHE A 51 2.86 -6.81 10.35
CA PHE A 51 1.69 -7.04 9.48
C PHE A 51 2.11 -7.31 8.02
N GLY A 52 1.21 -7.89 7.21
CA GLY A 52 1.48 -8.15 5.79
C GLY A 52 1.53 -6.89 4.91
N TYR A 53 0.77 -5.86 5.31
CA TYR A 53 0.63 -4.57 4.64
C TYR A 53 0.47 -3.49 5.72
N GLY A 54 0.97 -2.29 5.46
CA GLY A 54 0.81 -1.15 6.38
C GLY A 54 1.05 0.18 5.69
N GLU A 55 0.49 1.23 6.26
CA GLU A 55 0.69 2.61 5.85
C GLU A 55 1.40 3.37 6.96
N ASP A 56 2.26 4.31 6.58
CA ASP A 56 3.07 5.09 7.51
C ASP A 56 2.63 6.55 7.42
N LEU A 57 2.38 7.18 8.57
CA LEU A 57 1.98 8.57 8.66
C LEU A 57 2.97 9.32 9.57
N HIS A 58 3.42 10.47 9.10
CA HIS A 58 4.23 11.38 9.92
C HIS A 58 3.31 12.31 10.70
N ILE A 59 3.34 12.23 12.03
CA ILE A 59 2.59 13.13 12.91
C ILE A 59 3.48 14.33 13.26
N VAL A 60 3.10 15.53 12.79
CA VAL A 60 3.74 16.79 13.19
C VAL A 60 2.83 17.49 14.20
N CYS A 61 3.26 17.54 15.46
CA CYS A 61 2.52 18.22 16.51
C CYS A 61 2.69 19.73 16.38
N MET A 62 1.58 20.47 16.41
CA MET A 62 1.64 21.93 16.46
C MET A 62 2.12 22.36 17.85
N VAL A 63 3.12 23.23 17.89
CA VAL A 63 3.64 23.85 19.12
C VAL A 63 3.38 25.35 19.07
N SER A 64 2.87 25.90 20.17
CA SER A 64 2.57 27.33 20.35
C SER A 64 3.77 28.08 20.89
#